data_AF-A0A290S3M8-F1
#
_entry.id   AF-A0A290S3M8-F1
#
_cell.length_a   1.000
_cell.length_b   1.000
_cell.length_c   1.000
_cell.angle_alpha   90.00
_cell.angle_beta   90.00
_cell.angle_gamma   90.00
#
_symmetry.space_group_name_H-M   'P 1'
#
loop_
_entity.id
_entity.type
_entity.pdbx_description
1 polymer ?
#
loop_
_entity_poly.entity_id
_entity_poly.type
_entity_poly.pdbx_seq_one_letter_code
_entity_poly.pdbx_strand_id
1 'polypeptide(L)'
;MPLNKALSTPTKLEKTALLFCVGLSVIAFLFPELLTEHLQPAINKILGYLGSPFFILVNLLLFSVIAIAISPLGQRKIGGAQALVEFSTFGWLSMLFAAGMGSGLIFWGVAEPALHTVNSPLKQSLYPNHQTSGLALTLVNWGAHAWARMHGRSMQYLAWY
;
A
#
# COMPACT_ATOMS: atom_id res chain seq x y z
N MET A 1 2.67 34.09 -10.41
CA MET A 1 3.31 33.70 -9.14
C MET A 1 4.78 33.44 -9.42
N PRO A 2 5.75 34.12 -8.76
CA PRO A 2 7.15 33.99 -9.13
C PRO A 2 7.71 32.61 -8.72
N LEU A 3 8.27 31.89 -9.69
CA LEU A 3 8.84 30.52 -9.58
C LEU A 3 10.03 30.38 -8.60
N ASN A 4 10.48 31.48 -7.99
CA ASN A 4 11.68 31.56 -7.14
C ASN A 4 11.48 30.96 -5.73
N LYS A 5 10.24 30.91 -5.21
CA LYS A 5 9.97 30.43 -3.83
C LYS A 5 9.96 28.92 -3.65
N ALA A 6 10.19 28.13 -4.71
CA ALA A 6 10.01 26.68 -4.69
C ALA A 6 11.21 25.88 -4.12
N LEU A 7 12.36 26.52 -3.91
CA LEU A 7 13.52 25.88 -3.27
C LEU A 7 13.68 26.43 -1.85
N SER A 8 12.75 26.06 -0.97
CA SER A 8 12.96 26.24 0.47
C SER A 8 14.18 25.43 0.89
N THR A 9 15.12 26.04 1.61
CA THR A 9 16.27 25.32 2.16
C THR A 9 15.80 24.12 2.98
N PRO A 10 16.39 22.93 2.82
CA PRO A 10 15.86 21.75 3.47
C PRO A 10 15.83 21.93 4.99
N THR A 11 14.68 21.60 5.56
CA THR A 11 14.42 21.68 7.00
C THR A 11 15.36 20.75 7.76
N LYS A 12 15.50 20.96 9.07
CA LYS A 12 16.36 20.11 9.92
C LYS A 12 15.96 18.63 9.86
N LEU A 13 14.66 18.37 9.70
CA LEU A 13 14.12 17.02 9.55
C LEU A 13 14.54 16.39 8.22
N GLU A 14 14.38 17.12 7.12
CA GLU A 14 14.77 16.66 5.77
C GLU A 14 16.26 16.37 5.70
N LYS A 15 17.11 17.23 6.26
CA LYS A 15 18.56 16.99 6.31
C LYS A 15 18.93 15.74 7.10
N THR A 16 18.27 15.52 8.24
CA THR A 16 18.51 14.32 9.06
C THR A 16 18.07 13.06 8.34
N ALA A 17 16.89 13.09 7.71
CA ALA A 17 16.38 11.97 6.93
C ALA A 17 17.30 11.65 5.74
N LEU A 18 17.74 12.66 5.01
CA LEU A 18 18.67 12.48 3.88
C LEU A 18 20.01 11.92 4.34
N LEU A 19 20.59 12.44 5.42
CA LEU A 19 21.84 11.91 5.98
C LEU A 19 21.69 10.45 6.39
N PHE A 20 20.57 10.10 7.02
CA PHE A 20 20.29 8.72 7.41
C PHE A 20 20.14 7.80 6.20
N CYS A 21 19.36 8.20 5.19
CA CYS A 21 19.18 7.42 3.96
C CYS A 21 20.50 7.21 3.22
N VAL A 22 21.28 8.27 3.01
CA VAL A 22 22.58 8.19 2.33
C VAL A 22 23.56 7.34 3.12
N GLY A 23 23.63 7.53 4.44
CA GLY A 23 24.49 6.70 5.31
C GLY A 23 24.13 5.23 5.22
N LEU A 24 22.84 4.89 5.28
CA LEU A 24 22.37 3.52 5.14
C LEU A 24 22.71 2.94 3.75
N SER A 25 22.52 3.71 2.67
CA SER A 25 22.86 3.28 1.31
C SER A 25 24.35 3.01 1.13
N VAL A 26 25.21 3.86 1.70
CA VAL A 26 26.67 3.68 1.65
C VAL A 26 27.08 2.42 2.41
N ILE A 27 26.51 2.20 3.60
CA ILE A 27 26.79 0.98 4.39
C ILE A 27 26.33 -0.27 3.61
N ALA A 28 25.13 -0.24 3.02
CA ALA A 28 24.61 -1.36 2.25
C ALA A 28 25.45 -1.68 1.00
N PHE A 29 26.03 -0.66 0.36
CA PHE A 29 26.90 -0.84 -0.81
C PHE A 29 28.28 -1.38 -0.44
N LEU A 30 28.88 -0.88 0.63
CA LEU A 30 30.25 -1.26 1.02
C LEU A 30 30.30 -2.57 1.83
N PHE A 31 29.26 -2.88 2.58
CA PHE A 31 29.20 -4.03 3.49
C PHE A 31 27.88 -4.81 3.32
N PRO A 32 27.64 -5.44 2.16
CA PRO A 32 26.40 -6.17 1.90
C PRO A 32 26.21 -7.36 2.86
N GLU A 33 27.30 -8.02 3.25
CA GLU A 33 27.31 -9.18 4.15
C GLU A 33 26.71 -8.85 5.53
N LEU A 34 26.93 -7.63 6.02
CA LEU A 34 26.36 -7.16 7.30
C LEU A 34 24.82 -7.19 7.26
N LEU A 35 24.23 -6.84 6.12
CA LEU A 35 22.77 -6.87 5.95
C LEU A 35 22.27 -8.31 5.78
N THR A 36 22.96 -9.13 4.99
CA THR A 36 22.49 -10.49 4.70
C THR A 36 22.65 -11.44 5.88
N GLU A 37 23.73 -11.34 6.65
CA GLU A 37 24.02 -12.28 7.75
C GLU A 37 23.40 -11.87 9.08
N HIS A 38 23.32 -10.57 9.37
CA HIS A 38 22.83 -10.09 10.66
C HIS A 38 21.42 -9.49 10.58
N LEU A 39 21.07 -8.79 9.51
CA LEU A 39 19.78 -8.13 9.41
C LEU A 39 18.69 -9.07 8.87
N GLN A 40 19.00 -9.96 7.93
CA GLN A 40 18.01 -10.90 7.36
C GLN A 40 17.37 -11.83 8.42
N PRO A 41 18.11 -12.44 9.36
CA PRO A 41 17.48 -13.28 10.39
C PRO A 41 16.58 -12.47 11.33
N ALA A 42 16.97 -11.23 11.64
CA ALA A 42 16.17 -10.32 12.45
C ALA A 42 14.86 -9.95 11.73
N ILE A 43 14.93 -9.63 10.43
CA ILE A 43 13.75 -9.40 9.57
C ILE A 43 12.83 -10.63 9.58
N ASN A 44 13.38 -11.82 9.33
CA ASN A 44 12.58 -13.05 9.30
C ASN A 44 11.89 -13.33 10.64
N LYS A 45 12.58 -13.08 11.76
CA LYS A 45 12.01 -13.20 13.11
C LYS A 45 10.85 -12.22 13.32
N ILE A 46 11.02 -10.97 12.92
CA ILE A 46 9.97 -9.94 12.99
C ILE A 46 8.78 -10.32 12.12
N LEU A 47 9.02 -10.76 10.87
CA LEU A 47 7.96 -11.23 9.97
C LEU A 47 7.21 -12.44 10.54
N GLY A 48 7.92 -13.35 11.22
CA GLY A 48 7.30 -14.47 11.92
C GLY A 48 6.32 -14.02 13.02
N TYR A 49 6.68 -13.00 13.80
CA TYR A 49 5.80 -12.46 14.85
C TYR A 49 4.67 -11.58 14.31
N LEU A 50 4.96 -10.75 13.31
CA LEU A 50 4.01 -9.76 12.79
C LEU A 50 3.12 -10.27 11.66
N GLY A 51 3.46 -11.39 11.01
CA GLY A 51 2.72 -11.91 9.87
C GLY A 51 1.24 -12.16 10.19
N SER A 52 0.94 -12.96 11.22
CA SER A 52 -0.45 -13.27 11.59
C SER A 52 -1.24 -12.03 12.07
N PRO A 53 -0.72 -11.19 13.00
CA PRO A 53 -1.38 -9.94 13.37
C PRO A 53 -1.63 -9.01 12.18
N PHE A 54 -0.71 -8.94 11.23
CA PHE A 54 -0.87 -8.14 10.02
C PHE A 54 -2.05 -8.64 9.19
N PHE A 55 -2.16 -9.95 8.91
CA PHE A 55 -3.30 -10.50 8.18
C PHE A 55 -4.64 -10.21 8.86
N ILE A 56 -4.70 -10.30 10.19
CA ILE A 56 -5.90 -9.97 10.95
C ILE A 56 -6.24 -8.48 10.77
N LEU A 57 -5.26 -7.60 10.92
CA LEU A 57 -5.44 -6.15 10.76
C LEU A 57 -5.97 -5.78 9.37
N VAL A 58 -5.42 -6.37 8.30
CA VAL A 58 -5.86 -6.08 6.93
C VAL A 58 -7.31 -6.51 6.70
N ASN A 59 -7.72 -7.67 7.23
CA ASN A 59 -9.12 -8.10 7.16
C ASN A 59 -10.04 -7.18 7.98
N LEU A 60 -9.62 -6.76 9.18
CA LEU A 60 -10.37 -5.82 10.00
C LEU A 60 -10.56 -4.47 9.29
N LEU A 61 -9.52 -3.96 8.61
CA LEU A 61 -9.62 -2.73 7.81
C LEU A 61 -10.62 -2.89 6.67
N LEU A 62 -10.56 -4.01 5.94
CA LEU A 62 -11.52 -4.28 4.86
C LEU A 62 -12.96 -4.31 5.38
N PHE A 63 -13.22 -5.07 6.45
CA PHE A 63 -14.55 -5.11 7.05
C PHE A 63 -14.99 -3.76 7.61
N SER A 64 -14.07 -2.97 8.16
CA SER A 64 -14.37 -1.62 8.66
C SER A 64 -14.81 -0.69 7.52
N VAL A 65 -14.12 -0.74 6.38
CA VAL A 65 -14.51 0.05 5.19
C VAL A 65 -15.89 -0.38 4.68
N ILE A 66 -16.14 -1.68 4.58
CA ILE A 66 -17.45 -2.21 4.16
C ILE A 66 -18.54 -1.79 5.15
N ALA A 67 -18.28 -1.91 6.46
CA ALA A 67 -19.21 -1.51 7.51
C ALA A 67 -19.53 -0.01 7.45
N ILE A 68 -18.53 0.85 7.24
CA ILE A 68 -18.74 2.30 7.07
C ILE A 68 -19.59 2.57 5.81
N ALA A 69 -19.28 1.91 4.69
CA ALA A 69 -19.98 2.10 3.42
C ALA A 69 -21.48 1.75 3.51
N ILE A 70 -21.86 0.69 4.24
CA ILE A 70 -23.27 0.31 4.44
C ILE A 70 -23.95 1.07 5.58
N SER A 71 -23.17 1.63 6.51
CA SER A 71 -23.71 2.37 7.66
C SER A 71 -24.26 3.74 7.25
N PRO A 72 -25.07 4.40 8.11
CA PRO A 72 -25.50 5.78 7.91
C PRO A 72 -24.34 6.78 7.77
N LEU A 73 -23.14 6.42 8.21
CA LEU A 73 -21.95 7.27 8.06
C LEU A 73 -21.46 7.33 6.61
N GLY A 74 -21.62 6.25 5.83
CA GLY A 74 -21.24 6.22 4.42
C GLY A 74 -22.13 7.10 3.53
N GLN A 75 -23.34 7.42 3.99
CA GLN A 75 -24.27 8.31 3.29
C GLN A 75 -23.98 9.79 3.51
N ARG A 76 -23.10 10.13 4.46
CA ARG A 76 -22.78 11.53 4.77
C ARG A 76 -21.81 12.08 3.74
N LYS A 77 -22.19 13.20 3.14
CA LYS A 77 -21.32 13.95 2.22
C LYS A 77 -20.14 14.53 3.00
N ILE A 78 -18.94 14.18 2.58
CA ILE A 78 -17.71 14.76 3.12
C ILE A 78 -17.59 16.19 2.57
N GLY A 79 -17.32 17.16 3.43
CA GLY A 79 -17.40 18.60 3.11
C GLY A 79 -18.75 19.28 3.45
N GLY A 80 -19.72 18.53 3.98
CA GLY A 80 -21.01 19.06 4.45
C GLY A 80 -22.13 18.99 3.42
N ALA A 81 -23.35 19.36 3.85
CA ALA A 81 -24.57 19.19 3.04
C ALA A 81 -24.57 20.02 1.74
N GLN A 82 -23.87 21.16 1.73
CA GLN A 82 -23.80 22.07 0.57
C GLN A 82 -22.51 21.93 -0.25
N ALA A 83 -21.65 20.94 0.04
CA ALA A 83 -20.44 20.73 -0.74
C ALA A 83 -20.79 20.53 -2.22
N LEU A 84 -20.05 21.17 -3.12
CA LEU A 84 -20.17 20.93 -4.56
C LEU A 84 -19.18 19.84 -4.95
N VAL A 85 -19.49 19.10 -6.02
CA VAL A 85 -18.58 18.09 -6.56
C VAL A 85 -17.60 18.82 -7.47
N GLU A 86 -16.30 18.79 -7.18
CA GLU A 86 -15.30 19.54 -7.98
C GLU A 86 -14.87 18.77 -9.23
N PHE A 87 -14.92 17.43 -9.18
CA PHE A 87 -14.54 16.56 -10.30
C PHE A 87 -15.68 15.67 -10.76
N SER A 88 -15.80 15.47 -12.08
CA SER A 88 -16.67 14.41 -12.60
C SER A 88 -16.28 13.05 -12.04
N THR A 89 -17.23 12.13 -11.93
CA THR A 89 -16.98 10.75 -11.45
C THR A 89 -15.84 10.08 -12.20
N PHE A 90 -15.72 10.33 -13.51
CA PHE A 90 -14.63 9.81 -14.33
C PHE A 90 -13.27 10.45 -13.96
N GLY A 91 -13.25 11.77 -13.74
CA GLY A 91 -12.04 12.47 -13.27
C GLY A 91 -11.58 11.95 -11.92
N TRP A 92 -12.49 11.82 -10.96
CA TRP A 92 -12.22 11.24 -9.64
C TRP A 92 -11.65 9.82 -9.72
N LEU A 93 -12.28 8.94 -10.51
CA LEU A 93 -11.80 7.57 -10.70
C LEU A 93 -10.40 7.55 -11.32
N SER A 94 -10.15 8.42 -12.31
CA SER A 94 -8.84 8.53 -12.95
C SER A 94 -7.76 8.96 -11.96
N MET A 95 -8.05 9.90 -11.06
CA MET A 95 -7.13 10.32 -10.00
C MET A 95 -6.84 9.20 -9.01
N LEU A 96 -7.85 8.40 -8.63
CA LEU A 96 -7.70 7.26 -7.72
C LEU A 96 -6.69 6.23 -8.27
N PHE A 97 -6.79 5.90 -9.57
CA PHE A 97 -5.84 5.00 -10.21
C PHE A 97 -4.46 5.63 -10.37
N ALA A 98 -4.36 6.90 -10.74
CA ALA A 98 -3.08 7.60 -10.87
C ALA A 98 -2.31 7.71 -9.55
N ALA A 99 -3.01 7.90 -8.43
CA ALA A 99 -2.40 8.04 -7.11
C ALA A 99 -2.05 6.69 -6.44
N GLY A 100 -2.87 5.65 -6.66
CA GLY A 100 -2.78 4.39 -5.90
C GLY A 100 -2.07 3.23 -6.62
N MET A 101 -2.18 3.15 -7.95
CA MET A 101 -1.83 1.96 -8.74
C MET A 101 -0.63 2.27 -9.64
N GLY A 102 0.54 2.46 -9.03
CA GLY A 102 1.77 2.91 -9.71
C GLY A 102 2.56 1.81 -10.44
N SER A 103 3.87 2.02 -10.54
CA SER A 103 4.85 1.12 -11.22
C SER A 103 4.88 -0.32 -10.71
N GLY A 104 4.45 -0.54 -9.46
CA GLY A 104 4.41 -1.87 -8.85
C GLY A 104 3.57 -2.88 -9.65
N LEU A 105 2.44 -2.45 -10.23
CA LEU A 105 1.59 -3.33 -11.04
C LEU A 105 2.23 -3.73 -12.37
N ILE A 106 3.05 -2.86 -12.96
CA ILE A 106 3.72 -3.16 -14.23
C ILE A 106 4.69 -4.33 -14.05
N PHE A 107 5.36 -4.39 -12.90
CA PHE A 107 6.29 -5.46 -12.57
C PHE A 107 5.60 -6.68 -11.94
N TRP A 108 4.90 -6.47 -10.84
CA TRP A 108 4.32 -7.55 -10.03
C TRP A 108 2.99 -8.07 -10.57
N GLY A 109 2.30 -7.32 -11.44
CA GLY A 109 1.01 -7.75 -12.01
C GLY A 109 1.08 -9.06 -12.81
N VAL A 110 2.24 -9.35 -13.42
CA VAL A 110 2.49 -10.64 -14.11
C VAL A 110 3.39 -11.55 -13.27
N ALA A 111 4.42 -10.99 -12.63
CA ALA A 111 5.39 -11.79 -11.90
C ALA A 111 4.77 -12.50 -10.68
N GLU A 112 3.89 -11.83 -9.94
CA GLU A 112 3.34 -12.37 -8.70
C GLU A 112 2.37 -13.54 -8.91
N PRO A 113 1.39 -13.49 -9.84
CA PRO A 113 0.59 -14.66 -10.19
C PRO A 113 1.43 -15.84 -10.67
N ALA A 114 2.46 -15.58 -11.49
CA ALA A 114 3.34 -16.61 -12.00
C ALA A 114 4.11 -17.31 -10.86
N LEU A 115 4.69 -16.53 -9.94
CA LEU A 115 5.40 -17.05 -8.78
C LEU A 115 4.47 -17.81 -7.83
N HIS A 116 3.30 -17.27 -7.52
CA HIS A 116 2.35 -17.94 -6.62
C HIS A 116 1.74 -19.20 -7.23
N THR A 117 1.63 -19.30 -8.56
CA THR A 117 1.21 -20.55 -9.21
C THR A 117 2.22 -21.67 -8.95
N VAL A 118 3.51 -21.35 -8.95
CA VAL A 118 4.58 -22.34 -8.71
C VAL A 118 4.71 -22.67 -7.23
N ASN A 119 4.64 -21.66 -6.35
CA ASN A 119 4.85 -21.83 -4.92
C ASN A 119 3.85 -21.00 -4.11
N SER A 120 2.61 -21.50 -4.03
CA SER A 120 1.58 -20.87 -3.20
C SER A 120 1.68 -21.36 -1.74
N PRO A 121 1.72 -20.48 -0.74
CA PRO A 121 1.55 -20.86 0.66
C PRO A 121 0.11 -21.26 1.01
N LEU A 122 -0.85 -21.10 0.09
CA LEU A 122 -2.24 -21.48 0.31
C LEU A 122 -2.42 -22.99 0.19
N LYS A 123 -3.35 -23.54 0.99
CA LYS A 123 -3.71 -24.96 0.91
C LYS A 123 -4.36 -25.25 -0.45
N GLN A 124 -3.63 -25.94 -1.33
CA GLN A 124 -4.08 -26.24 -2.69
C GLN A 124 -5.41 -27.01 -2.73
N SER A 125 -5.73 -27.81 -1.70
CA SER A 125 -7.00 -28.53 -1.60
C SER A 125 -8.25 -27.64 -1.56
N LEU A 126 -8.10 -26.35 -1.27
CA LEU A 126 -9.20 -25.37 -1.28
C LEU A 126 -9.46 -24.77 -2.67
N TYR A 127 -8.63 -25.10 -3.67
CA TYR A 127 -8.65 -24.49 -4.99
C TYR A 127 -8.64 -25.54 -6.10
N PRO A 128 -9.35 -25.31 -7.23
CA PRO A 128 -9.39 -26.25 -8.34
C PRO A 128 -8.02 -26.57 -8.96
N ASN A 129 -7.12 -25.59 -8.99
CA ASN A 129 -5.78 -25.73 -9.58
C ASN A 129 -4.80 -24.68 -9.01
N HIS A 130 -3.53 -24.79 -9.36
CA HIS A 130 -2.49 -23.87 -8.87
C HIS A 130 -2.64 -22.44 -9.41
N GLN A 131 -3.23 -22.28 -10.60
CA GLN A 131 -3.47 -20.96 -11.18
C GLN A 131 -4.50 -20.17 -10.36
N THR A 132 -5.58 -20.83 -9.93
CA THR A 132 -6.63 -20.20 -9.12
C THR A 132 -6.12 -19.84 -7.73
N SER A 133 -5.31 -20.68 -7.08
CA SER A 133 -4.72 -20.35 -5.79
C SER A 133 -3.71 -19.19 -5.90
N GLY A 134 -2.90 -19.18 -6.96
CA GLY A 134 -1.94 -18.09 -7.23
C GLY A 134 -2.62 -16.74 -7.51
N LEU A 135 -3.69 -16.75 -8.32
CA LEU A 135 -4.52 -15.56 -8.56
C LEU A 135 -5.23 -15.10 -7.29
N ALA A 136 -5.78 -16.01 -6.49
CA ALA A 136 -6.45 -15.67 -5.24
C ALA A 136 -5.51 -14.94 -4.27
N LEU A 137 -4.26 -15.40 -4.14
CA LEU A 137 -3.26 -14.73 -3.30
C LEU A 137 -2.88 -13.35 -3.85
N THR A 138 -2.71 -13.24 -5.17
CA THR A 138 -2.42 -11.96 -5.82
C THR A 138 -3.55 -10.94 -5.60
N LEU A 139 -4.81 -11.39 -5.62
CA LEU A 139 -5.97 -10.54 -5.35
C LEU A 139 -6.01 -10.04 -3.89
N VAL A 140 -5.41 -10.74 -2.93
CA VAL A 140 -5.25 -10.20 -1.57
C VAL A 140 -4.23 -9.05 -1.55
N ASN A 141 -3.21 -9.10 -2.41
CA ASN A 141 -2.16 -8.08 -2.43
C ASN A 141 -2.51 -6.84 -3.27
N TRP A 142 -3.34 -7.01 -4.32
CA TRP A 142 -3.69 -5.94 -5.27
C TRP A 142 -5.20 -5.66 -5.39
N GLY A 143 -6.05 -6.45 -4.75
CA GLY A 143 -7.50 -6.28 -4.75
C GLY A 143 -8.00 -5.48 -3.55
N ALA A 144 -9.20 -5.81 -3.08
CA ALA A 144 -9.91 -5.03 -2.06
C ALA A 144 -9.11 -4.81 -0.76
N HIS A 145 -8.34 -5.80 -0.30
CA HIS A 145 -7.46 -5.69 0.86
C HIS A 145 -6.35 -4.65 0.69
N ALA A 146 -5.86 -4.41 -0.53
CA ALA A 146 -4.87 -3.38 -0.82
C ALA A 146 -5.47 -1.98 -0.67
N TRP A 147 -6.62 -1.77 -1.30
CA TRP A 147 -7.36 -0.52 -1.23
C TRP A 147 -7.81 -0.20 0.19
N ALA A 148 -8.33 -1.19 0.92
CA ALA A 148 -8.73 -1.01 2.33
C ALA A 148 -7.58 -0.52 3.22
N ARG A 149 -6.34 -0.98 2.98
CA ARG A 149 -5.14 -0.48 3.68
C ARG A 149 -4.82 0.97 3.32
N MET A 150 -4.91 1.33 2.05
CA MET A 150 -4.64 2.70 1.58
C MET A 150 -5.66 3.71 2.13
N HIS A 151 -6.90 3.28 2.33
CA HIS A 151 -8.03 4.13 2.66
C HIS A 151 -8.24 4.43 4.16
N GLY A 152 -7.47 3.79 5.05
CA GLY A 152 -7.56 4.04 6.50
C GLY A 152 -7.24 5.47 6.95
N ARG A 153 -6.62 6.30 6.08
CA ARG A 153 -6.35 7.73 6.33
C ARG A 153 -6.50 8.66 5.11
N SER A 154 -6.43 8.15 3.88
CA SER A 154 -6.33 8.99 2.66
C SER A 154 -7.65 9.59 2.18
N MET A 155 -8.81 8.97 2.44
CA MET A 155 -10.10 9.55 2.03
C MET A 155 -10.44 10.86 2.75
N GLN A 156 -9.87 11.13 3.93
CA GLN A 156 -10.04 12.43 4.58
C GLN A 156 -9.34 13.57 3.81
N TYR A 157 -8.29 13.25 3.03
CA TYR A 157 -7.56 14.21 2.21
C TYR A 157 -8.04 14.25 0.76
N LEU A 158 -8.51 13.12 0.22
CA LEU A 158 -9.09 13.05 -1.13
C LEU A 158 -10.55 13.54 -1.19
N ALA A 159 -11.18 13.79 -0.05
CA ALA A 159 -12.52 14.37 0.04
C ALA A 159 -12.54 15.91 0.05
N TRP A 160 -11.41 16.54 -0.26
CA TRP A 160 -11.31 17.97 -0.58
C TRP A 160 -11.29 18.23 -2.09
N TYR A 161 -11.96 17.37 -2.87
CA TYR A 161 -12.08 17.42 -4.33
C TYR A 161 -13.37 16.69 -4.79
#